data_AF-A0A0F9PN36-F1
#
_entry.id   AF-A0A0F9PN36-F1
#
_cell.length_a   1.000
_cell.length_b   1.000
_cell.length_c   1.000
_cell.angle_alpha   90.00
_cell.angle_beta   90.00
_cell.angle_gamma   90.00
#
_symmetry.space_group_name_H-M   'P 1'
#
loop_
_entity.id
_entity.type
_entity.pdbx_description
1 polymer ?
#
loop_
_entity_poly.entity_id
_entity_poly.type
_entity_poly.pdbx_seq_one_letter_code
_entity_poly.pdbx_strand_id
1 'polypeptide(L)' 'MTYQCPKCSRYGMEWDGRAKVILCYYNNCNYVIRIENQKDVPSKEIILKAINNDNPTIRTSSS' A
#
# COMPACT_ATOMS: atom_id res chain seq x y z
N MET A 1 8.77 5.87 7.53
CA MET A 1 8.75 4.53 8.16
C MET A 1 8.24 3.57 7.12
N THR A 2 9.01 2.53 6.83
CA THR A 2 8.69 1.59 5.75
C THR A 2 7.84 0.41 6.22
N TYR A 3 6.90 0.01 5.37
CA TYR A 3 6.02 -1.13 5.53
C TYR A 3 6.40 -2.25 4.55
N GLN A 4 5.99 -3.48 4.88
CA GLN A 4 6.18 -4.62 3.99
C GLN A 4 5.20 -4.53 2.81
N CYS A 5 5.71 -4.70 1.60
CA CYS A 5 4.89 -4.74 0.40
C CYS A 5 4.18 -6.09 0.27
N PRO A 6 2.84 -6.14 0.05
CA PRO A 6 2.12 -7.40 -0.08
C PRO A 6 2.40 -8.10 -1.41
N LYS A 7 2.94 -7.38 -2.42
CA LYS A 7 3.27 -7.93 -3.74
C LYS A 7 4.65 -8.57 -3.81
N CYS A 8 5.69 -7.95 -3.22
CA CYS A 8 7.07 -8.44 -3.31
C CYS A 8 7.67 -8.88 -1.96
N SER A 9 6.90 -8.81 -0.87
CA SER A 9 7.29 -9.18 0.49
C SER A 9 8.49 -8.43 1.07
N ARG A 10 8.96 -7.37 0.40
CA ARG A 10 10.08 -6.52 0.86
C ARG A 10 9.59 -5.34 1.69
N TYR A 11 10.41 -4.90 2.65
CA TYR A 11 10.19 -3.66 3.39
C TYR A 11 10.63 -2.47 2.54
N GLY A 12 9.66 -1.65 2.14
CA GLY A 12 9.88 -0.50 1.27
C GLY A 12 8.61 0.14 0.72
N MET A 13 7.45 -0.13 1.34
CA MET A 13 6.25 0.67 1.11
C MET A 13 6.22 1.87 2.04
N GLU A 14 5.99 3.08 1.54
CA GLU A 14 5.71 4.25 2.38
C GLU A 14 4.59 5.10 1.77
N TRP A 15 4.02 5.96 2.61
CA TRP A 15 3.08 6.97 2.15
C TRP A 15 3.80 8.04 1.34
N ASP A 16 3.36 8.23 0.10
CA ASP A 16 3.70 9.38 -0.73
C ASP A 16 2.64 10.47 -0.53
N GLY A 17 3.01 11.54 0.17
CA GLY A 17 2.11 12.65 0.49
C GLY A 17 1.70 13.51 -0.71
N ARG A 18 2.45 13.46 -1.82
CA ARG A 18 2.14 14.25 -3.03
C ARG A 18 1.08 13.54 -3.87
N ALA A 19 1.29 12.25 -4.09
CA ALA A 19 0.37 11.39 -4.83
C ALA A 19 -0.79 10.88 -3.96
N LYS A 20 -0.71 11.01 -2.63
CA LYS A 20 -1.69 10.52 -1.66
C LYS A 20 -1.92 9.00 -1.80
N VAL A 21 -0.84 8.25 -1.91
CA VAL A 21 -0.84 6.79 -2.07
C VAL A 21 0.23 6.14 -1.20
N ILE A 22 0.12 4.83 -0.97
CA ILE A 22 1.19 4.03 -0.41
C ILE A 22 1.93 3.37 -1.58
N LEU A 23 3.22 3.66 -1.73
CA LEU A 23 4.04 3.20 -2.85
C LEU A 23 5.19 2.32 -2.37
N CYS A 24 5.42 1.20 -3.06
CA CYS A 24 6.64 0.41 -2.93
C CYS A 24 7.73 0.96 -3.85
N TYR A 25 8.82 1.48 -3.28
CA TYR A 25 9.90 2.13 -4.05
C TYR A 25 10.89 1.17 -4.74
N TYR A 26 10.69 -0.15 -4.61
CA TYR A 26 11.50 -1.08 -5.38
C TYR A 26 11.05 -1.05 -6.84
N ASN A 27 11.96 -0.63 -7.73
CA ASN A 27 11.72 -0.49 -9.18
C ASN A 27 11.17 -1.77 -9.85
N ASN A 28 11.47 -2.94 -9.31
CA ASN A 28 10.96 -4.21 -9.82
C ASN A 28 9.51 -4.54 -9.35
N CYS A 29 8.96 -3.73 -8.44
CA CYS A 29 7.64 -3.94 -7.85
C CYS A 29 6.68 -2.80 -8.19
N ASN A 30 7.07 -1.56 -7.84
CA ASN A 30 6.29 -0.32 -8.01
C ASN A 30 4.81 -0.46 -7.60
N TYR A 31 4.54 -1.24 -6.55
CA TYR A 31 3.16 -1.49 -6.10
C TYR A 31 2.57 -0.25 -5.47
N VAL A 32 1.32 0.07 -5.83
CA VAL A 32 0.63 1.27 -5.37
C VAL A 32 -0.70 0.88 -4.73
N ILE A 33 -0.94 1.36 -3.52
CA ILE A 33 -2.21 1.21 -2.80
C ILE A 33 -2.80 2.61 -2.61
N ARG A 34 -4.04 2.80 -3.05
CA ARG A 34 -4.78 4.05 -2.85
C ARG A 34 -5.63 3.92 -1.59
N ILE A 35 -5.62 4.94 -0.75
CA ILE A 35 -6.54 5.05 0.39
C ILE A 35 -7.58 6.11 0.04
N GLU A 36 -8.84 5.70 -0.12
CA GLU A 36 -9.92 6.63 -0.45
C GLU A 36 -10.13 7.67 0.65
N ASN A 37 -10.59 8.86 0.25
CA ASN A 37 -10.95 9.96 1.14
C ASN A 37 -9.85 10.47 2.07
N GLN A 38 -8.56 10.18 1.79
CA GLN A 38 -7.48 10.73 2.59
C GLN A 38 -7.06 12.14 2.15
N LYS A 39 -7.29 13.10 3.05
CA LYS A 39 -6.88 14.50 2.89
C LYS A 39 -5.48 14.76 3.48
N ASP A 40 -5.15 14.08 4.57
CA ASP A 40 -3.95 14.26 5.39
C ASP A 40 -3.07 12.99 5.40
N VAL A 41 -1.93 13.06 6.11
CA VAL A 41 -1.06 11.89 6.30
C VAL A 41 -1.80 10.84 7.15
N PRO A 42 -2.04 9.63 6.62
CA PRO A 42 -2.78 8.60 7.34
C PRO A 42 -1.96 8.08 8.53
N SER A 43 -2.67 7.74 9.62
CA SER A 43 -2.09 7.05 10.75
C SER A 43 -1.51 5.70 10.36
N LYS A 44 -0.52 5.22 11.12
CA LYS A 44 0.11 3.89 10.93
C LYS A 44 -0.92 2.76 10.80
N GLU A 45 -1.97 2.78 11.61
CA GLU A 45 -3.03 1.77 11.60
C GLU A 45 -3.81 1.75 10.27
N ILE A 46 -4.08 2.91 9.69
CA ILE A 46 -4.76 3.05 8.39
C ILE A 46 -3.88 2.49 7.28
N ILE A 47 -2.58 2.80 7.30
CA ILE A 47 -1.62 2.30 6.32
C ILE A 47 -1.54 0.77 6.39
N LEU A 48 -1.41 0.20 7.59
CA LEU A 48 -1.37 -1.25 7.78
C LEU A 48 -2.67 -1.92 7.33
N LYS A 49 -3.83 -1.33 7.65
CA LYS A 49 -5.14 -1.83 7.20
C LYS A 49 -5.23 -1.83 5.68
N ALA A 50 -4.79 -0.76 5.01
CA ALA A 50 -4.81 -0.67 3.56
C ALA A 50 -3.89 -1.72 2.91
N ILE A 51 -2.68 -1.92 3.45
CA ILE A 51 -1.73 -2.94 3.00
C ILE A 51 -2.30 -4.36 3.15
N ASN A 52 -2.92 -4.66 4.29
CA ASN A 52 -3.49 -5.99 4.56
C ASN A 52 -4.73 -6.27 3.70
N ASN A 53 -5.55 -5.25 3.44
CA ASN A 53 -6.76 -5.39 2.61
C ASN A 53 -6.44 -5.54 1.12
N ASP A 54 -5.36 -4.93 0.65
CA ASP A 54 -4.96 -4.96 -0.75
C ASP A 54 -4.08 -6.18 -1.09
N ASN A 55 -4.12 -7.22 -0.25
CA ASN A 55 -3.34 -8.44 -0.45
C ASN A 55 -3.79 -9.14 -1.75
N PRO A 56 -2.97 -9.16 -2.80
CA PRO A 56 -3.37 -9.64 -4.13
C PRO A 56 -3.65 -11.15 -4.15
N THR A 57 -3.24 -11.88 -3.12
CA THR A 57 -3.52 -13.32 -2.95
C THR A 57 -4.98 -13.64 -2.66
N ILE A 58 -5.79 -12.64 -2.27
CA ILE A 58 -7.22 -12.78 -1.97
C ILE A 58 -8.05 -11.85 -2.88
N ARG A 59 -7.67 -11.73 -4.16
CA ARG A 59 -8.64 -11.33 -5.19
C ARG A 59 -9.06 -12.56 -5.95
N THR A 60 -9.81 -13.43 -5.27
CA THR A 60 -10.63 -14.45 -5.94
C THR A 60 -11.63 -13.71 -6.82
N SER A 61 -11.55 -14.02 -8.10
CA SER A 61 -12.51 -13.74 -9.16
C SER A 61 -13.94 -13.70 -8.62
N SER A 62 -14.59 -12.54 -8.72
CA SER A 62 -16.05 -12.50 -8.74
C SER A 62 -16.44 -12.58 -10.22
N SER A 63 -16.77 -13.79 -10.65
CA SER A 63 -17.46 -14.07 -11.92
C SER A 63 -18.90 -13.58 -11.89
#